data_AF-A0A528HBX9-F1
#
_entry.id   AF-A0A528HBX9-F1
#
_cell.length_a   1.000
_cell.length_b   1.000
_cell.length_c   1.000
_cell.angle_alpha   90.00
_cell.angle_beta   90.00
_cell.angle_gamma   90.00
#
_symmetry.space_group_name_H-M   'P 1'
#
loop_
_entity.id
_entity.type
_entity.pdbx_description
1 polymer ?
#
loop_
_entity_poly.entity_id
_entity_poly.type
_entity_poly.pdbx_seq_one_letter_code
_entity_poly.pdbx_strand_id
1 'polypeptide(L)'
;VEFASVVDAVACAVEIQRVAAQQNFNVPENARIVFRIGINLGDVIIDKDDFYGDGVNIAARLEGLSDPGGVVISGTAYDQARNKLGLTFKSLGEQRLKNIAEPVRAYRVLLEQAPSARKLRSRRPLIGAAALFLVLAAGLAVVLWPRAVALLQDQSSTISAEGKPSIA
;
A
#
# COMPACT_ATOMS: atom_id res chain seq x y z
N VAL A 1 17.93 18.03 -1.05
CA VAL A 1 19.12 18.24 -1.91
C VAL A 1 18.68 19.02 -3.12
N GLU A 2 19.43 20.05 -3.49
CA GLU A 2 19.18 20.83 -4.70
C GLU A 2 20.32 20.65 -5.71
N PHE A 3 20.05 20.99 -6.97
CA PHE A 3 21.00 20.91 -8.07
C PHE A 3 20.79 22.09 -9.01
N ALA A 4 21.88 22.64 -9.54
CA ALA A 4 21.82 23.66 -10.60
C ALA A 4 21.38 23.07 -11.96
N SER A 5 21.34 21.75 -12.08
CA SER A 5 21.03 21.02 -13.31
C SER A 5 20.07 19.88 -13.04
N VAL A 6 18.94 19.85 -13.77
CA VAL A 6 18.00 18.72 -13.71
C VAL A 6 18.64 17.42 -14.15
N VAL A 7 19.56 17.48 -15.11
CA VAL A 7 20.29 16.31 -15.60
C VAL A 7 21.07 15.68 -14.46
N ASP A 8 21.75 16.51 -13.67
CA ASP A 8 22.57 16.07 -12.55
C ASP A 8 21.70 15.53 -11.42
N ALA A 9 20.56 16.18 -11.15
CA ALA A 9 19.58 15.70 -10.17
C ALA A 9 19.06 14.30 -10.53
N VAL A 10 18.68 14.09 -11.80
CA VAL A 10 18.15 12.79 -12.27
C VAL A 10 19.25 11.72 -12.28
N ALA A 11 20.45 12.06 -12.74
CA ALA A 11 21.59 11.15 -12.71
C ALA A 11 21.95 10.74 -11.28
N CYS A 12 21.99 11.69 -10.35
CA CYS A 12 22.23 11.43 -8.94
C CYS A 12 21.16 10.50 -8.34
N ALA A 13 19.89 10.75 -8.62
CA ALA A 13 18.80 9.91 -8.14
C ALA A 13 18.89 8.46 -8.66
N VAL A 14 19.24 8.29 -9.94
CA VAL A 14 19.47 6.96 -10.55
C VAL A 14 20.61 6.24 -9.85
N GLU A 15 21.73 6.92 -9.61
CA GLU A 15 22.88 6.35 -8.91
C GLU A 15 22.58 6.00 -7.46
N ILE A 16 21.81 6.84 -6.73
CA ILE A 16 21.35 6.52 -5.37
C ILE A 16 20.54 5.22 -5.38
N GLN A 17 19.59 5.07 -6.31
CA GLN A 17 18.79 3.84 -6.39
C GLN A 17 19.64 2.62 -6.77
N ARG A 18 20.62 2.79 -7.66
CA ARG A 18 21.57 1.74 -8.04
C ARG A 18 22.40 1.27 -6.85
N VAL A 19 23.01 2.20 -6.10
CA VAL A 19 23.82 1.90 -4.92
C VAL A 19 22.97 1.25 -3.83
N ALA A 20 21.76 1.78 -3.58
CA ALA A 20 20.83 1.19 -2.62
C ALA A 20 20.44 -0.24 -3.00
N ALA A 21 20.17 -0.51 -4.28
CA ALA A 21 19.87 -1.85 -4.76
C ALA A 21 21.05 -2.82 -4.56
N GLN A 22 22.28 -2.37 -4.84
CA GLN A 22 23.49 -3.18 -4.61
C GLN A 22 23.71 -3.50 -3.13
N GLN A 23 23.56 -2.51 -2.24
CA GLN A 23 23.70 -2.72 -0.80
C GLN A 23 22.63 -3.67 -0.25
N ASN A 24 21.42 -3.64 -0.82
CA ASN A 24 20.31 -4.49 -0.40
C ASN A 24 20.40 -5.94 -0.94
N PHE A 25 21.35 -6.28 -1.81
CA PHE A 25 21.40 -7.58 -2.50
C PHE A 25 21.42 -8.77 -1.53
N ASN A 26 22.22 -8.68 -0.46
CA ASN A 26 22.36 -9.74 0.57
C ASN A 26 21.59 -9.43 1.86
N VAL A 27 20.76 -8.39 1.85
CA VAL A 27 20.01 -7.96 3.04
C VAL A 27 18.60 -8.57 3.00
N PRO A 28 18.13 -9.18 4.11
CA PRO A 28 16.73 -9.64 4.22
C PRO A 28 15.73 -8.51 3.96
N GLU A 29 14.61 -8.81 3.31
CA GLU A 29 13.66 -7.78 2.83
C GLU A 29 13.19 -6.80 3.91
N ASN A 30 13.00 -7.29 5.15
CA ASN A 30 12.59 -6.48 6.30
C ASN A 30 13.67 -5.54 6.87
N ALA A 31 14.93 -5.73 6.47
CA ALA A 31 16.08 -4.92 6.89
C ALA A 31 16.61 -4.03 5.76
N ARG A 32 16.01 -4.09 4.55
CA ARG A 32 16.43 -3.28 3.41
C ARG A 32 16.08 -1.82 3.59
N ILE A 33 17.01 -0.94 3.22
CA ILE A 33 16.77 0.51 3.16
C ILE A 33 16.39 0.85 1.72
N VAL A 34 15.17 1.34 1.51
CA VAL A 34 14.62 1.62 0.18
C VAL A 34 14.16 3.07 0.11
N PHE A 35 14.68 3.82 -0.86
CA PHE A 35 14.35 5.22 -1.05
C PHE A 35 13.21 5.41 -2.05
N ARG A 36 12.42 6.45 -1.83
CA ARG A 36 11.55 7.05 -2.84
C ARG A 36 12.12 8.42 -3.16
N ILE A 37 12.19 8.77 -4.44
CA ILE A 37 12.76 10.03 -4.89
C ILE A 37 11.76 10.76 -5.78
N GLY A 38 11.50 12.02 -5.44
CA GLY A 38 10.74 12.99 -6.24
C GLY A 38 11.66 14.11 -6.71
N ILE A 39 11.61 14.46 -7.99
CA ILE A 39 12.40 15.57 -8.56
C ILE A 39 11.46 16.56 -9.22
N ASN A 40 11.56 17.83 -8.84
CA ASN A 40 10.85 18.91 -9.49
C ASN A 40 11.85 19.93 -10.03
N LEU A 41 11.51 20.54 -11.16
CA LEU A 41 12.10 21.78 -11.62
C LEU A 41 11.04 22.87 -11.55
N GLY A 42 11.29 23.91 -10.78
CA GLY A 42 10.43 25.07 -10.67
C GLY A 42 11.07 26.13 -9.79
N ASP A 43 10.42 27.29 -9.71
CA ASP A 43 10.92 28.42 -8.94
C ASP A 43 10.82 28.13 -7.45
N VAL A 44 11.89 28.46 -6.73
CA VAL A 44 11.98 28.42 -5.27
C VAL A 44 12.53 29.76 -4.79
N ILE A 45 12.00 30.23 -3.67
CA ILE A 45 12.50 31.42 -2.99
C ILE A 45 13.46 30.93 -1.91
N ILE A 46 14.69 31.44 -1.93
CA ILE A 46 15.70 31.14 -0.93
C ILE A 46 15.66 32.26 0.12
N ASP A 47 15.39 31.92 1.37
CA ASP A 47 15.56 32.83 2.50
C ASP A 47 16.57 32.22 3.49
N LYS A 48 17.73 32.89 3.61
CA LYS A 48 18.90 32.41 4.34
C LYS A 48 19.36 31.03 3.88
N ASP A 49 18.94 29.99 4.58
CA ASP A 49 19.36 28.59 4.41
C ASP A 49 18.16 27.64 4.15
N ASP A 50 16.97 28.18 3.84
CA ASP A 50 15.76 27.39 3.61
C ASP A 50 15.05 27.76 2.30
N PHE A 51 14.31 26.78 1.75
CA PHE A 51 13.65 26.88 0.45
C PHE A 51 12.13 26.96 0.61
N TYR A 52 11.56 28.03 0.06
CA TYR A 52 10.13 28.29 0.09
C TYR A 52 9.52 28.28 -1.31
N GLY A 53 8.21 28.03 -1.35
CA GLY A 53 7.40 28.05 -2.56
C GLY A 53 6.88 26.67 -2.95
N ASP A 54 6.10 26.66 -4.03
CA ASP A 54 5.44 25.45 -4.52
C ASP A 54 6.45 24.43 -5.06
N GLY A 55 7.63 24.87 -5.51
CA GLY A 55 8.66 24.01 -6.05
C GLY A 55 9.05 22.86 -5.13
N VAL A 56 9.26 23.15 -3.84
CA VAL A 56 9.64 22.18 -2.80
C VAL A 56 8.47 21.28 -2.44
N ASN A 57 7.26 21.86 -2.33
CA ASN A 57 6.05 21.10 -2.07
C ASN A 57 5.77 20.08 -3.17
N ILE A 58 5.90 20.48 -4.45
CA ILE A 58 5.72 19.60 -5.59
C ILE A 58 6.72 18.45 -5.54
N ALA A 59 8.02 18.71 -5.31
CA ALA A 59 9.04 17.67 -5.20
C ALA A 59 8.69 16.63 -4.11
N ALA A 60 8.26 17.09 -2.94
CA ALA A 60 7.84 16.22 -1.85
C ALA A 60 6.60 15.39 -2.21
N ARG A 61 5.65 15.95 -2.96
CA ARG A 61 4.48 15.19 -3.42
C ARG A 61 4.83 14.17 -4.51
N LEU A 62 5.77 14.49 -5.39
CA LEU A 62 6.26 13.55 -6.39
C LEU A 62 6.98 12.37 -5.74
N GLU A 63 7.72 12.58 -4.63
CA GLU A 63 8.28 11.49 -3.82
C GLU A 63 7.18 10.54 -3.33
N GLY A 64 6.09 11.09 -2.80
CA GLY A 64 4.93 10.32 -2.35
C GLY A 64 4.22 9.52 -3.46
N LEU A 65 4.38 9.91 -4.74
CA LEU A 65 3.87 9.16 -5.89
C LEU A 65 4.83 8.06 -6.37
N SER A 66 6.06 8.04 -5.87
CA SER A 66 7.07 7.07 -6.28
C SER A 66 6.83 5.72 -5.62
N ASP A 67 7.07 4.63 -6.36
CA ASP A 67 7.13 3.31 -5.76
C ASP A 67 8.44 3.19 -4.94
N PRO A 68 8.54 2.34 -3.91
CA PRO A 68 9.80 2.08 -3.23
C PRO A 68 10.89 1.64 -4.23
N GLY A 69 12.03 2.33 -4.24
CA GLY A 69 13.12 2.12 -5.18
C GLY A 69 12.95 2.88 -6.49
N GLY A 70 11.89 3.69 -6.60
CA GLY A 70 11.55 4.46 -7.80
C GLY A 70 12.01 5.91 -7.76
N VAL A 71 12.05 6.50 -8.94
CA VAL A 71 12.23 7.94 -9.15
C VAL A 71 11.04 8.47 -9.96
N VAL A 72 10.40 9.51 -9.46
CA VAL A 72 9.33 10.25 -10.16
C VAL A 72 9.78 11.69 -10.35
N ILE A 73 9.56 12.23 -11.54
CA ILE A 73 9.97 13.58 -11.92
C ILE A 73 8.77 14.38 -12.45
N SER A 74 8.79 15.69 -12.27
CA SER A 74 7.82 16.61 -12.86
C SER A 74 7.94 16.65 -14.39
N GLY A 75 6.90 17.14 -15.06
CA GLY A 75 6.91 17.36 -16.51
C GLY A 75 7.98 18.36 -16.95
N THR A 76 8.20 19.41 -16.17
CA THR A 76 9.27 20.40 -16.41
C THR A 76 10.65 19.76 -16.34
N ALA A 77 10.89 18.90 -15.35
CA ALA A 77 12.14 18.16 -15.25
C ALA A 77 12.31 17.15 -16.40
N TYR A 78 11.24 16.42 -16.75
CA TYR A 78 11.22 15.49 -17.87
C TYR A 78 11.59 16.18 -19.19
N ASP A 79 11.00 17.33 -19.47
CA ASP A 79 11.22 18.06 -20.71
C ASP A 79 12.70 18.48 -20.88
N GLN A 80 13.41 18.76 -19.78
CA GLN A 80 14.84 19.06 -19.81
C GLN A 80 15.76 17.83 -19.83
N ALA A 81 15.35 16.70 -19.23
CA ALA A 81 16.20 15.53 -19.04
C ALA A 81 16.06 14.46 -20.13
N ARG A 82 14.89 14.34 -20.78
CA ARG A 82 14.52 13.17 -21.61
C ARG A 82 15.50 12.79 -22.71
N ASN A 83 16.22 13.76 -23.27
CA ASN A 83 17.14 13.54 -24.39
C ASN A 83 18.63 13.55 -23.98
N LYS A 84 18.93 13.64 -22.68
CA LYS A 84 20.30 13.90 -22.20
C LYS A 84 20.95 12.73 -21.46
N LEU A 85 20.14 11.78 -20.95
CA LEU A 85 20.63 10.73 -20.03
C LEU A 85 20.50 9.29 -20.57
N GLY A 86 19.93 9.09 -21.77
CA GLY A 86 19.67 7.74 -22.30
C GLY A 86 18.68 6.92 -21.45
N LEU A 87 17.93 7.57 -20.56
CA LEU A 87 16.94 6.93 -19.69
C LEU A 87 15.59 6.83 -20.39
N THR A 88 14.83 5.79 -20.04
CA THR A 88 13.43 5.67 -20.47
C THR A 88 12.51 6.19 -19.39
N PHE A 89 11.44 6.88 -19.79
CA PHE A 89 10.46 7.46 -18.89
C PHE A 89 9.07 6.92 -19.21
N LYS A 90 8.27 6.68 -18.17
CA LYS A 90 6.87 6.31 -18.27
C LYS A 90 6.00 7.44 -17.76
N SER A 91 5.10 7.95 -18.60
CA SER A 91 4.11 8.96 -18.17
C SER A 91 3.18 8.40 -17.10
N LEU A 92 2.96 9.21 -16.06
CA LEU A 92 1.92 9.01 -15.05
C LEU A 92 0.72 9.94 -15.31
N GLY A 93 0.75 10.73 -16.38
CA GLY A 93 -0.27 11.73 -16.68
C GLY A 93 -0.20 12.93 -15.73
N GLU A 94 -1.32 13.67 -15.66
CA GLU A 94 -1.46 14.82 -14.77
C GLU A 94 -1.85 14.38 -13.36
N GLN A 95 -1.18 14.97 -12.38
CA GLN A 95 -1.35 14.68 -10.96
C GLN A 95 -1.86 15.93 -10.25
N ARG A 96 -3.03 15.84 -9.62
CA ARG A 96 -3.53 16.89 -8.73
C ARG A 96 -2.87 16.75 -7.37
N LEU A 97 -2.00 17.70 -7.05
CA LEU A 97 -1.24 17.70 -5.81
C LEU A 97 -1.92 18.61 -4.79
N LYS A 98 -1.86 18.24 -3.51
CA LYS A 98 -2.45 19.05 -2.43
C LYS A 98 -1.82 20.44 -2.41
N ASN A 99 -2.66 21.47 -2.34
CA ASN A 99 -2.27 22.89 -2.30
C ASN A 99 -1.49 23.39 -3.53
N ILE A 100 -1.56 22.68 -4.66
CA ILE A 100 -1.04 23.16 -5.95
C ILE A 100 -2.23 23.47 -6.85
N ALA A 101 -2.32 24.70 -7.34
CA ALA A 101 -3.48 25.17 -8.10
C ALA A 101 -3.63 24.41 -9.44
N GLU A 102 -2.52 24.19 -10.13
CA GLU A 102 -2.51 23.52 -11.43
C GLU A 102 -2.06 22.05 -11.32
N PRO A 103 -2.66 21.13 -12.10
CA PRO A 103 -2.19 19.76 -12.18
C PRO A 103 -0.74 19.68 -12.68
N VAL A 104 0.07 18.83 -12.06
CA VAL A 104 1.47 18.63 -12.43
C VAL A 104 1.60 17.35 -13.24
N ARG A 105 2.10 17.43 -14.49
CA ARG A 105 2.49 16.22 -15.24
C ARG A 105 3.61 15.50 -14.49
N ALA A 106 3.51 14.18 -14.37
CA ALA A 106 4.53 13.37 -13.71
C ALA A 106 5.00 12.21 -14.59
N TYR A 107 6.27 11.85 -14.44
CA TYR A 107 6.93 10.78 -15.19
C TYR A 107 7.74 9.91 -14.24
N ARG A 108 7.70 8.61 -14.44
CA ARG A 108 8.54 7.66 -13.73
C ARG A 108 9.79 7.36 -14.55
N VAL A 109 10.95 7.40 -13.92
CA VAL A 109 12.19 6.91 -14.53
C VAL A 109 12.18 5.39 -14.49
N LEU A 110 12.35 4.75 -15.64
CA LEU A 110 12.47 3.30 -15.73
C LEU A 110 13.94 2.92 -15.48
N LEU A 111 14.22 2.47 -14.27
CA LEU A 111 15.52 1.94 -13.88
C LEU A 111 15.61 0.48 -14.34
N GLU A 112 16.69 0.12 -15.01
CA GLU A 112 16.99 -1.29 -15.30
C GLU A 112 17.17 -2.01 -13.97
N GLN A 113 16.24 -2.92 -13.66
CA GLN A 113 16.32 -3.70 -12.43
C GLN A 113 17.45 -4.71 -12.59
N ALA A 114 18.40 -4.71 -11.64
CA ALA A 114 19.10 -5.95 -11.32
C ALA A 114 18.02 -7.01 -11.00
N PRO A 115 18.17 -8.27 -11.44
CA PRO A 115 17.12 -9.28 -11.36
C PRO A 115 16.68 -9.48 -9.90
N SER A 116 15.63 -8.77 -9.51
CA SER A 116 14.98 -8.94 -8.22
C SER A 116 14.17 -10.22 -8.33
N ALA A 117 14.48 -11.20 -7.48
CA ALA A 117 13.68 -12.40 -7.29
C ALA A 117 12.20 -11.99 -7.26
N ARG A 118 11.46 -12.50 -8.24
CA ARG A 118 10.06 -12.19 -8.51
C ARG A 118 9.29 -12.33 -7.20
N LYS A 119 8.63 -11.26 -6.74
CA LYS A 119 7.71 -11.30 -5.59
C LYS A 119 6.69 -12.42 -5.81
N LEU A 120 6.87 -13.56 -5.14
CA LEU A 120 5.76 -14.46 -4.91
C LEU A 120 4.85 -13.71 -3.94
N ARG A 121 3.77 -13.14 -4.48
CA ARG A 121 2.75 -12.43 -3.74
C ARG A 121 2.26 -13.36 -2.62
N SER A 122 2.79 -13.17 -1.41
CA SER A 122 2.38 -13.90 -0.22
C SER A 122 0.89 -13.66 -0.02
N ARG A 123 0.08 -14.64 -0.43
CA ARG A 123 -1.33 -14.72 -0.07
C ARG A 123 -1.37 -14.89 1.44
N ARG A 124 -1.65 -13.82 2.18
CA ARG A 124 -1.98 -13.91 3.60
C ARG A 124 -3.15 -14.90 3.73
N PRO A 125 -3.02 -16.02 4.44
CA PRO A 125 -4.14 -16.91 4.64
C PRO A 125 -5.05 -16.28 5.70
N LEU A 126 -6.30 -16.01 5.33
CA LEU A 126 -7.37 -15.58 6.23
C LEU A 126 -7.75 -16.75 7.16
N ILE A 127 -6.91 -17.07 8.14
CA ILE A 127 -7.21 -18.11 9.15
C ILE A 127 -7.95 -17.49 10.37
N GLY A 128 -7.97 -16.17 10.51
CA GLY A 128 -8.58 -15.50 11.67
C GLY A 128 -10.11 -15.47 11.71
N ALA A 129 -10.81 -15.63 10.59
CA ALA A 129 -12.27 -15.47 10.54
C ALA A 129 -13.06 -16.75 10.89
N ALA A 130 -12.48 -17.93 10.69
CA ALA A 130 -13.17 -19.20 10.94
C ALA A 130 -13.23 -19.56 12.44
N ALA A 131 -12.22 -19.15 13.23
CA ALA A 131 -12.15 -19.47 14.65
C ALA A 131 -13.24 -18.74 15.48
N LEU A 132 -13.62 -17.52 15.08
CA LEU A 132 -14.63 -16.74 15.80
C LEU A 132 -16.06 -17.28 15.58
N PHE A 133 -16.34 -17.86 14.41
CA PHE A 133 -17.64 -18.46 14.10
C PHE A 133 -17.92 -19.76 14.88
N LEU A 134 -16.90 -20.58 15.13
CA LEU A 134 -17.07 -21.84 15.89
C LEU A 134 -17.35 -21.58 17.38
N VAL A 135 -16.76 -20.54 17.97
CA VAL A 135 -16.99 -20.19 19.38
C VAL A 135 -18.42 -19.67 19.60
N LEU A 136 -18.96 -18.89 18.65
CA LEU A 136 -20.34 -18.39 18.75
C LEU A 136 -21.39 -19.49 18.54
N ALA A 137 -21.14 -20.45 17.64
CA ALA A 137 -22.05 -21.57 17.41
C ALA A 137 -22.13 -22.53 18.61
N ALA A 138 -21.01 -22.80 19.29
CA ALA A 138 -20.99 -23.64 20.49
C ALA A 138 -21.72 -22.97 21.68
N GLY A 139 -21.58 -21.65 21.84
CA GLY A 139 -22.27 -20.90 22.88
C GLY A 139 -23.81 -20.94 22.75
N LEU A 140 -24.33 -20.85 21.51
CA LEU A 140 -25.77 -20.90 21.26
C LEU A 140 -26.38 -22.28 21.56
N ALA A 141 -25.65 -23.36 21.26
CA ALA A 141 -26.09 -24.72 21.54
C ALA A 141 -26.23 -25.00 23.04
N VAL A 142 -25.29 -24.53 23.87
CA VAL A 142 -25.33 -24.71 25.34
C VAL A 142 -26.48 -23.94 26.00
N VAL A 143 -26.79 -22.73 25.50
CA VAL A 143 -27.87 -21.90 26.07
C VAL A 143 -29.27 -22.39 25.67
N LEU A 144 -29.41 -22.95 24.46
CA LEU A 144 -30.71 -23.39 23.95
C LEU A 144 -31.04 -24.85 24.29
N TRP A 145 -30.04 -25.69 24.60
CA TRP A 145 -30.25 -27.09 24.96
C TRP A 145 -31.22 -27.31 26.14
N PRO A 146 -31.11 -26.57 27.27
CA PRO A 146 -32.04 -26.75 28.39
C PRO A 146 -33.48 -26.37 28.03
N ARG A 147 -33.67 -25.39 27.15
CA ARG A 147 -35.01 -24.95 26.70
C ARG A 147 -35.63 -25.95 25.72
N ALA A 148 -34.83 -26.56 24.85
CA ALA A 148 -35.29 -27.62 23.95
C ALA A 148 -35.68 -28.89 24.72
N VAL A 149 -34.90 -29.27 25.75
CA VAL A 149 -35.23 -30.40 26.63
C VAL A 149 -36.53 -30.16 27.40
N ALA A 150 -36.75 -28.94 27.89
CA ALA A 150 -38.00 -28.59 28.57
C ALA A 150 -39.24 -28.72 27.66
N LEU A 151 -39.12 -28.34 26.38
CA LEU A 151 -40.22 -28.47 25.40
C LEU A 151 -40.53 -29.93 25.03
N LEU A 152 -39.53 -30.82 25.06
CA LEU A 152 -39.73 -32.26 24.80
C LEU A 152 -40.36 -32.99 25.99
N GLN A 153 -40.08 -32.55 27.22
CA GLN A 153 -40.72 -33.09 28.42
C GLN A 153 -42.20 -32.67 28.54
N ASP A 154 -42.55 -31.46 28.11
CA ASP A 154 -43.93 -30.97 28.14
C ASP A 154 -44.87 -31.75 27.20
N GLN A 155 -44.38 -32.12 26.00
CA GLN A 155 -45.14 -32.97 25.08
C GLN A 155 -45.31 -34.42 25.57
N SER A 156 -44.40 -34.96 26.37
CA SER A 156 -44.53 -36.33 26.89
C SER A 156 -45.54 -36.42 28.05
N SER A 157 -45.74 -35.35 28.82
CA SER A 157 -46.81 -35.25 29.82
C SER A 157 -48.22 -35.15 29.21
N THR A 158 -48.38 -34.53 28.05
CA THR A 158 -49.70 -34.42 27.37
C THR A 158 -50.09 -35.70 26.64
N ILE A 159 -49.13 -36.47 26.10
CA ILE A 159 -49.40 -37.75 25.42
C ILE A 159 -49.73 -38.89 26.41
N SER A 160 -49.25 -38.83 27.66
CA SER A 160 -49.52 -39.88 28.66
C SER A 160 -50.90 -39.79 29.35
N ALA A 161 -51.68 -38.73 29.11
CA ALA A 161 -52.98 -38.50 29.75
C ALA A 161 -54.19 -38.99 28.92
N GLU A 162 -54.01 -39.40 27.67
CA GLU A 162 -55.12 -39.67 26.73
C GLU A 162 -55.17 -41.13 26.24
N GLY A 163 -54.73 -42.08 27.07
CA GLY A 163 -54.64 -43.49 26.72
C GLY A 163 -55.00 -44.46 27.85
N LYS A 164 -56.23 -44.36 28.39
CA LYS A 164 -56.85 -45.47 29.14
C LYS A 164 -58.19 -45.84 28.49
N PRO A 165 -58.28 -46.95 27.74
CA PRO A 165 -59.58 -47.49 27.36
C PRO A 165 -60.24 -48.11 28.59
N SER A 166 -61.44 -47.63 28.91
CA SER A 166 -62.35 -48.24 29.88
C SER A 166 -63.00 -49.46 29.25
N ILE A 167 -62.75 -50.65 29.78
CA ILE A 167 -63.53 -51.86 29.46
C ILE A 167 -63.89 -52.56 30.77
N ALA A 168 -65.20 -52.68 30.98
CA ALA A 168 -65.85 -53.69 31.81
C ALA A 168 -66.16 -54.92 30.95
#